data_AF-A0A1B7KMW5-F1
#
_entry.id   AF-A0A1B7KMW5-F1
#
_cell.length_a   1.000
_cell.length_b   1.000
_cell.length_c   1.000
_cell.angle_alpha   90.00
_cell.angle_beta   90.00
_cell.angle_gamma   90.00
#
_symmetry.space_group_name_H-M   'P 1'
#
loop_
_entity.id
_entity.type
_entity.pdbx_description
1 polymer ?
#
loop_
_entity_poly.entity_id
_entity_poly.type
_entity_poly.pdbx_seq_one_letter_code
_entity_poly.pdbx_strand_id
1 'polypeptide(L)' 'MNKYQKISIFVMIGFPLFFLIVSLITGKWGFFFWSLLPSFISGITGLIALRNSNMNLKK' A
#
# COMPACT_ATOMS: atom_id res chain seq x y z
N MET A 1 -3.82 16.43 -7.74
CA MET A 1 -3.94 15.18 -6.96
C MET A 1 -4.97 15.40 -5.86
N ASN A 2 -6.03 14.59 -5.86
CA ASN A 2 -7.18 14.78 -4.96
C ASN A 2 -6.80 14.48 -3.50
N LYS A 3 -7.49 15.07 -2.52
CA LYS A 3 -7.17 14.94 -1.07
C LYS A 3 -7.08 13.47 -0.65
N TYR A 4 -7.98 12.64 -1.17
CA TYR A 4 -8.07 11.20 -0.92
C TYR A 4 -6.91 10.39 -1.53
N GLN A 5 -6.37 10.83 -2.68
CA GLN A 5 -5.22 10.17 -3.31
C GLN A 5 -3.95 10.39 -2.48
N LYS A 6 -3.75 11.59 -1.92
CA LYS A 6 -2.62 11.86 -1.01
C LYS A 6 -2.69 10.97 0.23
N ILE A 7 -3.87 10.83 0.83
CA ILE A 7 -4.08 9.99 2.01
C ILE A 7 -3.82 8.51 1.68
N SER A 8 -4.28 8.02 0.53
CA SER A 8 -4.02 6.64 0.12
C SER A 8 -2.53 6.36 -0.04
N ILE A 9 -1.77 7.24 -0.71
CA ILE A 9 -0.31 7.09 -0.87
C ILE A 9 0.40 7.13 0.49
N PHE A 10 -0.03 8.04 1.37
CA PHE A 10 0.53 8.16 2.71
C PHE A 10 0.34 6.89 3.54
N VAL A 11 -0.86 6.29 3.50
CA VAL A 11 -1.13 5.02 4.19
C VAL A 11 -0.34 3.87 3.56
N MET A 12 -0.22 3.86 2.22
CA MET A 12 0.48 2.82 1.48
C MET A 12 1.98 2.75 1.83
N ILE A 13 2.63 3.90 2.10
CA ILE A 13 4.02 3.97 2.56
C ILE A 13 4.12 3.87 4.09
N GLY A 14 3.26 4.58 4.82
CA GLY A 14 3.39 4.74 6.27
C GLY A 14 3.17 3.45 7.04
N PHE A 15 2.22 2.62 6.59
CA PHE A 15 1.90 1.36 7.25
C PHE A 15 3.05 0.33 7.18
N PRO A 16 3.65 0.04 6.02
CA PRO A 16 4.82 -0.84 5.96
C PRO A 16 6.06 -0.25 6.64
N LEU A 17 6.25 1.08 6.63
CA LEU A 17 7.36 1.73 7.33
C LEU A 17 7.25 1.57 8.86
N PHE A 18 6.04 1.73 9.40
CA PHE A 18 5.77 1.53 10.83
C PHE A 18 6.05 0.08 11.25
N PHE A 19 5.52 -0.90 10.49
CA PHE A 19 5.75 -2.32 10.78
C PHE A 19 7.22 -2.73 10.59
N LEU A 20 7.95 -2.10 9.67
CA LEU A 20 9.40 -2.29 9.52
C LEU A 20 10.15 -1.86 10.79
N ILE A 21 9.85 -0.67 11.33
CA ILE A 21 10.49 -0.16 12.56
C ILE A 21 10.18 -1.08 13.75
N VAL A 22 8.91 -1.48 13.92
CA VAL A 22 8.49 -2.41 14.98
C VAL A 22 9.21 -3.76 14.83
N SER A 23 9.36 -4.25 13.60
CA SER A 23 10.06 -5.51 13.31
C SER A 23 11.55 -5.44 13.64
N LEU A 24 12.21 -4.31 13.35
CA LEU A 24 13.61 -4.08 13.68
C LEU A 24 13.83 -4.01 15.19
N ILE A 25 12.94 -3.34 15.93
CA ILE A 25 13.02 -3.25 17.41
C ILE A 25 12.79 -4.62 18.06
N THR A 26 11.81 -5.38 17.57
CA THR A 26 11.42 -6.66 18.18
C THR A 26 12.32 -7.82 17.75
N GLY A 27 13.12 -7.66 16.68
CA GLY A 27 13.86 -8.75 16.03
C GLY A 27 12.97 -9.83 15.40
N LYS A 28 11.64 -9.64 15.44
CA LYS A 28 10.62 -10.57 14.95
C LYS A 28 10.14 -10.14 13.57
N TRP A 29 10.89 -10.55 12.56
CA TRP A 29 10.59 -10.33 11.14
C TRP A 29 9.21 -10.82 10.69
N GLY A 30 8.60 -11.73 11.44
CA GLY A 30 7.23 -12.21 11.18
C GLY A 30 6.20 -11.09 11.07
N PHE A 31 6.31 -10.02 11.86
CA PHE A 31 5.38 -8.88 11.78
C PHE A 31 5.52 -8.09 10.48
N PHE A 32 6.74 -7.96 9.95
CA PHE A 32 7.00 -7.31 8.66
C PHE A 32 6.54 -8.17 7.48
N PHE A 33 6.82 -9.48 7.50
CA PHE A 33 6.40 -10.38 6.43
C PHE A 33 4.87 -10.58 6.38
N TRP A 34 4.18 -10.61 7.53
CA TRP A 34 2.72 -10.69 7.57
C TRP A 34 2.03 -9.42 7.06
N SER A 35 2.64 -8.25 7.26
CA SER A 35 2.11 -6.97 6.75
C SER A 35 2.46 -6.73 5.27
N LEU A 36 3.48 -7.41 4.75
CA LEU A 36 3.88 -7.33 3.34
C LEU A 36 2.76 -7.82 2.39
N LEU A 37 2.14 -8.96 2.71
CA LEU A 37 1.05 -9.56 1.91
C LEU A 37 -0.12 -8.57 1.67
N PRO A 38 -0.77 -8.02 2.71
CA PRO A 38 -1.86 -7.08 2.52
C PRO A 38 -1.42 -5.77 1.86
N SER A 39 -0.18 -5.31 2.06
CA SER A 39 0.36 -4.15 1.34
C SER A 39 0.50 -4.40 -0.17
N PHE A 40 0.99 -5.57 -0.57
CA PHE A 40 1.07 -5.95 -1.99
C PHE A 40 -0.32 -6.06 -2.63
N ILE A 41 -1.27 -6.69 -1.94
CA ILE A 41 -2.66 -6.81 -2.41
C ILE A 41 -3.29 -5.43 -2.60
N SER A 42 -3.10 -4.52 -1.64
CA SER A 42 -3.59 -3.14 -1.71
C SER A 42 -2.99 -2.38 -2.92
N GLY A 43 -1.67 -2.49 -3.12
CA GLY A 43 -0.99 -1.85 -4.26
C GLY A 43 -1.45 -2.37 -5.62
N ILE A 44 -1.58 -3.70 -5.77
CA ILE A 44 -2.09 -4.32 -7.00
C ILE A 44 -3.54 -3.90 -7.25
N THR A 45 -4.38 -3.88 -6.21
CA THR A 45 -5.78 -3.44 -6.32
C THR A 45 -5.88 -1.99 -6.79
N GLY A 46 -5.06 -1.09 -6.23
CA GLY A 46 -4.98 0.30 -6.66
C GLY A 46 -4.54 0.46 -8.12
N LEU A 47 -3.56 -0.34 -8.58
CA LEU A 47 -3.12 -0.36 -9.97
C LEU A 47 -4.22 -0.85 -10.93
N ILE A 48 -4.95 -1.90 -10.56
CA ILE A 48 -6.08 -2.41 -11.36
C ILE A 48 -7.20 -1.37 -11.44
N ALA A 49 -7.54 -0.74 -10.32
CA ALA A 49 -8.54 0.32 -10.28
C ALA A 49 -8.14 1.50 -11.20
N LEU A 50 -6.90 1.96 -11.12
CA LEU A 50 -6.37 3.01 -11.99
C LEU A 50 -6.41 2.61 -13.47
N ARG A 51 -6.02 1.38 -13.79
CA ARG A 51 -6.05 0.85 -15.16
C ARG A 51 -7.48 0.84 -15.72
N ASN A 52 -8.45 0.40 -14.92
CA ASN A 52 -9.86 0.35 -15.31
C ASN A 52 -10.45 1.75 -15.51
N SER A 53 -10.08 2.74 -14.69
CA SER A 53 -10.47 4.13 -14.89
C SER A 53 -9.89 4.72 -16.19
N ASN A 54 -8.64 4.40 -16.53
CA ASN A 54 -7.99 4.87 -17.75
C ASN A 54 -8.64 4.27 -19.02
N MET A 55 -9.00 2.98 -18.98
CA MET A 55 -9.74 2.33 -20.07
C MET A 55 -11.13 2.94 -20.31
N ASN A 56 -11.81 3.43 -19.27
CA ASN A 56 -13.08 4.15 -19.41
C ASN A 56 -12.93 5.55 -20.02
N LEU A 57 -11.80 6.22 -19.81
CA LEU A 57 -11.53 7.54 -20.40
C LEU A 57 -11.17 7.48 -21.89
N LYS A 58 -10.80 6.30 -22.41
CA LYS A 58 -10.38 6.11 -23.81
C LYS A 58 -11.50 5.55 -24.71
N LYS A 59 -12.70 5.36 -24.16
CA LYS A 59 -13.90 4.87 -24.86
C LYS A 59 -14.87 6.03 -25.08
#